data_AF-A0A838BA46-F1
#
_entry.id   AF-A0A838BA46-F1
#
_cell.length_a   1.000
_cell.length_b   1.000
_cell.length_c   1.000
_cell.angle_alpha   90.00
_cell.angle_beta   90.00
_cell.angle_gamma   90.00
#
_symmetry.space_group_name_H-M   'P 1'
#
loop_
_entity.id
_entity.type
_entity.pdbx_description
1 polymer ?
#
loop_
_entity_poly.entity_id
_entity_poly.type
_entity_poly.pdbx_seq_one_letter_code
_entity_poly.pdbx_strand_id
1 'polypeptide(L)' 'MPAISRGNGFSVSIDCESLDEIERLFSRLAEGSRLRAPLATMPWGTRFGLLTDRYGVQWILNFVG' A
#
# COMPACT_ATOMS: atom_id res chain seq x y z
N MET A 1 12.18 -16.47 7.06
CA MET A 1 11.28 -15.95 6.00
C MET A 1 10.03 -16.81 6.00
N PRO A 2 8.81 -16.24 5.95
CA PRO A 2 7.61 -17.05 5.80
C PRO A 2 7.70 -17.90 4.52
N ALA A 3 7.14 -19.11 4.54
CA ALA A 3 7.05 -19.93 3.35
C ALA A 3 6.26 -19.20 2.26
N ILE A 4 6.67 -19.36 1.00
CA ILE A 4 5.93 -18.82 -0.14
C ILE A 4 4.58 -19.55 -0.21
N SER A 5 3.51 -18.78 -0.21
CA SER A 5 2.13 -19.20 -0.36
C SER A 5 1.45 -18.33 -1.41
N ARG A 6 0.20 -18.66 -1.74
CA ARG A 6 -0.61 -17.79 -2.60
C ARG A 6 -0.71 -16.40 -1.96
N GLY A 7 -0.34 -15.37 -2.72
CA GLY A 7 -0.43 -13.97 -2.31
C GLY A 7 0.86 -13.32 -1.79
N ASN A 8 1.82 -14.06 -1.22
CA ASN A 8 2.99 -13.44 -0.56
C ASN A 8 4.31 -13.57 -1.36
N GLY A 9 4.27 -14.18 -2.54
CA GLY A 9 5.45 -14.37 -3.40
C GLY A 9 5.90 -13.12 -4.16
N PHE A 10 5.06 -12.08 -4.20
CA PHE A 10 5.37 -10.81 -4.84
C PHE A 10 4.68 -9.65 -4.10
N SER A 11 5.08 -8.43 -4.43
CA SER A 11 4.43 -7.19 -3.98
C SER A 11 3.99 -6.38 -5.18
N VAL A 12 2.95 -5.57 -5.01
CA VAL A 12 2.51 -4.58 -6.01
C VAL A 12 2.86 -3.19 -5.47
N SER A 13 3.53 -2.39 -6.29
CA SER A 13 3.81 -0.98 -6.01
C SER A 13 3.07 -0.10 -7.00
N ILE A 14 2.40 0.94 -6.52
CA ILE A 14 1.70 1.93 -7.35
C ILE A 14 2.25 3.31 -7.00
N ASP A 15 2.83 3.97 -7.98
CA ASP A 15 3.13 5.39 -7.92
C ASP A 15 1.92 6.14 -8.47
N CYS A 16 1.16 6.77 -7.57
CA CYS A 16 -0.05 7.50 -7.89
C CYS A 16 0.31 8.86 -8.52
N GLU A 17 -0.64 9.43 -9.26
CA GLU A 17 -0.47 10.68 -10.00
C GLU A 17 -1.04 11.90 -9.23
N SER A 18 -1.76 11.67 -8.13
CA SER A 18 -2.34 12.73 -7.30
C SER A 18 -2.56 12.30 -5.84
N LEU A 19 -2.73 13.30 -4.95
CA LEU A 19 -3.16 13.07 -3.56
C LEU A 19 -4.53 12.38 -3.50
N ASP A 20 -5.48 12.81 -4.31
CA ASP A 20 -6.82 12.22 -4.35
C ASP A 20 -6.79 10.75 -4.78
N GLU A 21 -5.92 10.40 -5.73
CA GLU A 21 -5.77 9.01 -6.17
C GLU A 21 -5.24 8.12 -5.05
N ILE A 22 -4.14 8.54 -4.39
CA ILE A 22 -3.55 7.71 -3.34
C ILE A 22 -4.49 7.55 -2.14
N GLU A 23 -5.22 8.60 -1.76
CA GLU A 23 -6.18 8.51 -0.66
C GLU A 23 -7.37 7.60 -0.99
N ARG A 24 -7.89 7.71 -2.22
CA ARG A 24 -8.98 6.86 -2.70
C ARG A 24 -8.56 5.39 -2.81
N LEU A 25 -7.39 5.11 -3.41
CA LEU A 25 -6.90 3.75 -3.56
C LEU A 25 -6.57 3.12 -2.22
N PHE A 26 -5.84 3.84 -1.34
CA PHE A 26 -5.47 3.33 -0.04
C PHE A 26 -6.69 3.01 0.82
N SER A 27 -7.69 3.90 0.86
CA SER A 27 -8.92 3.69 1.65
C SER A 27 -9.67 2.44 1.19
N ARG A 28 -9.82 2.25 -0.13
CA ARG A 28 -10.49 1.06 -0.69
C ARG A 28 -9.71 -0.22 -0.44
N LEU A 29 -8.38 -0.15 -0.54
CA LEU A 29 -7.53 -1.30 -0.26
C LEU A 29 -7.43 -1.61 1.23
N ALA A 30 -7.62 -0.63 2.12
CA ALA A 30 -7.56 -0.85 3.57
C ALA A 30 -8.73 -1.68 4.10
N GLU A 31 -9.88 -1.69 3.41
CA GLU A 31 -11.05 -2.47 3.81
C GLU A 31 -10.76 -3.98 3.82
N GLY A 32 -10.80 -4.58 5.02
CA GLY A 32 -10.52 -6.01 5.22
C GLY A 32 -9.04 -6.38 5.07
N SER A 33 -8.15 -5.39 5.03
CA SER A 33 -6.70 -5.57 4.91
C SER A 33 -6.00 -5.35 6.23
N ARG A 34 -4.80 -5.92 6.35
CA ARG A 34 -3.90 -5.64 7.46
C ARG A 34 -3.04 -4.43 7.11
N LEU A 35 -3.27 -3.30 7.79
CA LEU A 35 -2.39 -2.14 7.69
C LEU A 35 -1.00 -2.49 8.27
N ARG A 36 0.04 -2.22 7.47
CA ARG A 36 1.45 -2.37 7.90
C ARG A 36 2.05 -1.01 8.20
N ALA A 37 1.74 -0.03 7.37
CA ALA A 37 1.98 1.38 7.63
C ALA A 37 0.73 2.17 7.20
N PRO A 38 0.16 3.03 8.07
CA PRO A 38 -0.94 3.91 7.69
C PRO A 38 -0.47 4.89 6.61
N LEU A 39 -1.42 5.41 5.83
CA LEU A 39 -1.11 6.45 4.85
C LEU A 39 -0.63 7.70 5.58
N ALA A 40 0.60 8.14 5.30
CA ALA A 40 1.21 9.29 5.95
C ALA A 40 2.18 9.99 4.99
N THR A 41 2.43 11.28 5.24
CA THR A 41 3.48 12.03 4.54
C THR A 41 4.81 11.76 5.23
N MET A 42 5.78 11.26 4.45
CA MET A 42 7.11 10.94 4.94
C MET A 42 8.00 12.19 5.02
N PRO A 43 9.09 12.15 5.81
CA PRO A 43 9.99 13.31 5.97
C PRO A 43 10.59 13.84 4.66
N TRP A 44 10.67 13.00 3.63
CA TRP A 44 11.16 13.36 2.29
C TRP A 44 10.05 13.82 1.32
N GLY A 45 8.83 14.08 1.80
CA GLY A 45 7.74 14.69 1.04
C GLY A 45 6.79 13.71 0.34
N THR A 46 7.11 12.42 0.25
CA THR A 46 6.24 11.41 -0.37
C THR A 46 5.07 11.06 0.55
N ARG A 47 3.86 11.00 0.01
CA ARG A 47 2.71 10.34 0.65
C ARG A 47 2.86 8.83 0.45
N PHE A 48 2.96 8.07 1.53
CA PHE A 48 3.29 6.64 1.51
C PHE A 48 2.29 5.83 2.31
N GLY A 49 1.95 4.63 1.83
CA GLY A 49 1.16 3.64 2.56
C GLY A 49 1.56 2.20 2.24
N LEU A 50 1.39 1.31 3.22
CA LEU A 50 1.69 -0.12 3.08
C LEU A 50 0.62 -0.97 3.76
N LEU A 51 0.04 -1.92 3.03
CA LEU A 51 -0.94 -2.86 3.55
C LEU A 51 -0.79 -4.26 2.94
N THR A 52 -1.36 -5.25 3.61
CA THR A 52 -1.51 -6.60 3.08
C THR A 52 -3.00 -6.90 2.93
N ASP A 53 -3.45 -7.23 1.73
CA ASP A 53 -4.86 -7.52 1.49
C ASP A 53 -5.31 -8.88 2.05
N ARG A 54 -6.63 -9.14 2.00
CA ARG A 54 -7.23 -10.41 2.45
C ARG A 54 -6.73 -11.65 1.70
N TYR A 55 -6.08 -11.48 0.55
CA TYR A 55 -5.50 -12.55 -0.26
C TYR A 55 -4.00 -12.74 0.01
N GLY A 56 -3.41 -11.92 0.88
CA GLY A 56 -2.00 -11.96 1.26
C GLY A 56 -1.09 -11.11 0.40
N VAL A 57 -1.62 -10.36 -0.58
CA VAL A 57 -0.81 -9.49 -1.46
C VAL A 57 -0.38 -8.25 -0.71
N GLN A 58 0.92 -7.94 -0.78
CA GLN A 58 1.46 -6.71 -0.22
C GLN A 58 1.34 -5.57 -1.25
N TRP A 59 0.71 -4.48 -0.82
CA TRP A 59 0.48 -3.28 -1.60
C TRP A 59 1.29 -2.12 -1.03
N ILE A 60 2.10 -1.51 -1.88
CA ILE A 60 2.90 -0.30 -1.61
C ILE A 60 2.30 0.82 -2.46
N LEU A 61 1.93 1.94 -1.84
CA LEU A 61 1.41 3.11 -2.55
C LEU A 61 2.31 4.31 -2.25
N ASN A 62 2.72 5.00 -3.30
CA ASN A 62 3.51 6.23 -3.21
C ASN A 62 2.85 7.34 -4.01
N PHE A 63 2.98 8.58 -3.55
CA PHE A 63 2.72 9.77 -4.35
C PHE A 63 3.78 10.82 -4.01
N VAL A 64 4.50 11.28 -5.03
CA VAL A 64 5.47 12.37 -4.93
C VAL A 64 4.85 13.59 -5.60
N GLY A 65 4.63 14.64 -4.82
CA GLY A 65 4.16 15.94 -5.31
C GLY A 65 5.30 16.84 -5.75
#